data_AF-A0A7S1V455-F1
#
_entry.id   AF-A0A7S1V455-F1
#
_cell.length_a   1.000
_cell.length_b   1.000
_cell.length_c   1.000
_cell.angle_alpha   90.00
_cell.angle_beta   90.00
_cell.angle_gamma   90.00
#
_symmetry.space_group_name_H-M   'P 1'
#
loop_
_entity.id
_entity.type
_entity.pdbx_description
1 polymer ?
#
loop_
_entity_poly.entity_id
_entity_poly.type
_entity_poly.pdbx_seq_one_letter_code
_entity_poly.pdbx_strand_id
1 'polypeptide(L)'
;GDSGLIALGVLNEVARAAGKGIDVPSRDDNKQSFMSAWVAALPPPSEPWHPLLWSEGDQEVLQSSSTSKIYRTLDDIDEDATWLTEKVWSKDREKFPEKVSWNGVEIPCFTAEGYKWAMALISSRSIFCDGALRLIPMLDMANHEDKGEEIVGGTMGAFGTTKGATMTANRAYKTGEEVFCSYGPKSAADYLLEHGFCPKKAWKTAVSELTFEVDSEDRFYDDKLDILEYETYDLAPMDPTQSFDLVSETGRDGEPDPAMIQFLRLC
;
A
#
# COMPACT_ATOMS: atom_id res chain seq x y z
N GLY A 1 -0.41 6.73 12.98
CA GLY A 1 0.02 5.36 13.33
C GLY A 1 1.51 5.17 13.02
N ASP A 2 2.00 3.93 13.01
CA ASP A 2 3.42 3.63 12.76
C ASP A 2 3.92 4.16 11.41
N SER A 3 3.14 4.03 10.33
CA SER A 3 3.50 4.50 8.99
C SER A 3 3.80 6.00 8.95
N GLY A 4 2.94 6.82 9.58
CA GLY A 4 3.15 8.28 9.66
C GLY A 4 4.42 8.66 10.42
N LEU A 5 4.76 7.92 11.49
CA LEU A 5 6.01 8.15 12.23
C LEU A 5 7.24 7.81 11.37
N ILE A 6 7.19 6.69 10.64
CA ILE A 6 8.25 6.30 9.71
C ILE A 6 8.35 7.36 8.59
N ALA A 7 7.23 7.93 8.13
CA ALA A 7 7.18 8.95 7.07
C ALA A 7 7.89 10.22 7.48
N LEU A 8 7.63 10.68 8.70
CA LEU A 8 8.37 11.78 9.30
C LEU A 8 9.87 11.46 9.43
N GLY A 9 10.22 10.20 9.72
CA GLY A 9 11.60 9.73 9.72
C GLY A 9 12.27 9.86 8.35
N VAL A 10 11.61 9.40 7.29
CA VAL A 10 12.10 9.50 5.90
C VAL A 10 12.28 10.96 5.51
N LEU A 11 11.27 11.81 5.72
CA LEU A 11 11.36 13.25 5.45
C LEU A 11 12.52 13.90 6.19
N ASN A 12 12.74 13.53 7.45
CA ASN A 12 13.85 14.04 8.23
C ASN A 12 15.21 13.58 7.68
N GLU A 13 15.37 12.32 7.29
CA GLU A 13 16.64 11.84 6.72
C GLU A 13 16.95 12.50 5.37
N VAL A 14 15.92 12.77 4.56
CA VAL A 14 16.04 13.53 3.30
C VAL A 14 16.43 14.98 3.58
N ALA A 15 15.81 15.63 4.57
CA ALA A 15 16.18 16.98 4.99
C ALA A 15 17.62 17.03 5.52
N ARG A 16 18.04 16.04 6.31
CA ARG A 16 19.42 15.92 6.83
C ARG A 16 20.44 15.77 5.72
N ALA A 17 20.14 14.99 4.68
CA ALA A 17 21.00 14.87 3.51
C ALA A 17 21.19 16.23 2.79
N ALA A 18 20.22 17.14 2.92
CA ALA A 18 20.29 18.51 2.41
C ALA A 18 20.84 19.54 3.44
N GLY A 19 21.36 19.09 4.58
CA GLY A 19 21.87 19.97 5.65
C GLY A 19 20.78 20.70 6.45
N LYS A 20 19.54 20.19 6.43
CA LYS A 20 18.38 20.69 7.16
C LYS A 20 17.80 19.60 8.08
N GLY A 21 16.65 19.85 8.70
CA GLY A 21 15.99 18.85 9.54
C GLY A 21 16.51 18.79 10.97
N ILE A 22 16.20 17.69 11.65
CA ILE A 22 16.58 17.41 13.04
C ILE A 22 17.76 16.45 13.06
N ASP A 23 18.79 16.77 13.83
CA ASP A 23 19.98 15.92 13.98
C ASP A 23 19.76 14.75 14.96
N VAL A 24 18.66 14.01 14.78
CA VAL A 24 18.39 12.76 15.50
C VAL A 24 17.83 11.70 14.53
N PRO A 25 18.16 10.41 14.75
CA PRO A 25 19.10 9.92 15.75
C PRO A 25 20.56 10.27 15.41
N SER A 26 21.38 10.43 16.45
CA SER A 26 22.83 10.57 16.30
C SER A 26 23.43 9.20 15.99
N ARG A 27 24.29 9.15 14.98
CA ARG A 27 24.93 7.94 14.46
C ARG A 27 26.42 8.20 14.34
N ASP A 28 27.25 7.16 14.47
CA ASP A 28 28.64 7.25 14.07
C ASP A 28 28.78 7.46 12.55
N ASP A 29 29.94 7.93 12.12
CA ASP A 29 30.21 8.32 10.73
C ASP A 29 29.91 7.20 9.72
N ASN A 30 30.19 5.94 10.06
CA ASN A 30 29.94 4.81 9.16
C ASN A 30 28.43 4.59 8.97
N LYS A 31 27.66 4.60 10.07
CA LYS A 31 26.21 4.47 10.01
C LYS A 31 25.56 5.67 9.34
N GLN A 32 26.06 6.89 9.58
CA GLN A 32 25.52 8.08 8.94
C GLN A 32 25.82 8.10 7.43
N SER A 33 27.03 7.70 7.02
CA SER A 33 27.38 7.55 5.61
C SER A 33 26.50 6.52 4.90
N PHE A 34 26.25 5.36 5.54
CA PHE A 34 25.33 4.36 5.02
C PHE A 34 23.90 4.90 4.86
N MET A 35 23.37 5.59 5.87
CA MET A 35 22.04 6.19 5.79
C MET A 35 21.94 7.24 4.68
N SER A 36 22.95 8.11 4.55
CA SER A 36 22.99 9.10 3.46
C SER A 36 23.01 8.45 2.08
N ALA A 37 23.76 7.34 1.92
CA ALA A 37 23.78 6.59 0.66
C ALA A 37 22.44 5.91 0.35
N TRP A 38 21.78 5.34 1.36
CA TRP A 38 20.44 4.77 1.21
C TRP A 38 19.41 5.84 0.84
N VAL A 39 19.40 6.98 1.54
CA VAL A 39 18.52 8.12 1.22
C VAL A 39 18.73 8.61 -0.21
N ALA A 40 19.98 8.69 -0.67
CA ALA A 40 20.29 9.09 -2.04
C ALA A 40 19.78 8.10 -3.10
N ALA A 41 19.55 6.84 -2.73
CA ALA A 41 19.07 5.77 -3.61
C ALA A 41 17.53 5.64 -3.64
N LEU A 42 16.80 6.39 -2.81
CA LEU A 42 15.33 6.38 -2.82
C LEU A 42 14.79 6.98 -4.13
N PRO A 43 13.63 6.51 -4.63
CA PRO A 43 13.02 7.08 -5.82
C PRO A 43 12.45 8.48 -5.53
N PRO A 44 12.62 9.44 -6.46
CA PRO A 44 12.16 10.81 -6.27
C PRO A 44 10.63 10.93 -6.30
N PRO A 45 10.06 12.02 -5.74
CA PRO A 45 8.61 12.29 -5.83
C PRO A 45 8.08 12.44 -7.25
N SER A 46 8.93 12.79 -8.21
CA SER A 46 8.56 12.96 -9.62
C SER A 46 8.27 11.65 -10.36
N GLU A 47 8.48 10.49 -9.75
CA GLU A 47 8.25 9.19 -10.36
C GLU A 47 6.91 8.63 -9.84
N PRO A 48 5.82 8.64 -10.64
CA PRO A 48 4.48 8.26 -10.19
C PRO A 48 4.26 6.75 -10.26
N TRP A 49 5.07 5.97 -9.53
CA TRP A 49 4.94 4.51 -9.50
C TRP A 49 3.83 4.04 -8.54
N HIS A 50 3.46 4.85 -7.54
CA HIS A 50 2.43 4.48 -6.56
C HIS A 50 1.09 5.20 -6.83
N PRO A 51 -0.06 4.53 -6.67
CA PRO A 51 -1.38 5.15 -6.82
C PRO A 51 -1.60 6.42 -5.99
N LEU A 52 -0.99 6.51 -4.80
CA LEU A 52 -1.04 7.72 -3.98
C LEU A 52 -0.42 8.96 -4.65
N LEU A 53 0.43 8.77 -5.67
CA LEU A 53 1.12 9.82 -6.41
C LEU A 53 0.56 10.02 -7.83
N TRP A 54 -0.47 9.27 -8.21
CA TRP A 54 -1.13 9.42 -9.50
C TRP A 54 -1.93 10.72 -9.58
N SER A 55 -2.29 11.11 -10.80
CA SER A 55 -3.21 12.22 -11.02
C SER A 55 -4.60 11.89 -10.46
N GLU A 56 -5.40 12.89 -10.10
CA GLU A 56 -6.78 12.69 -9.63
C GLU A 56 -7.60 11.88 -10.64
N GLY A 57 -7.48 12.17 -11.94
CA GLY A 57 -8.18 11.43 -12.99
C GLY A 57 -7.75 9.96 -13.11
N ASP A 58 -6.48 9.64 -12.84
CA ASP A 58 -6.03 8.24 -12.81
C ASP A 58 -6.50 7.53 -11.51
N GLN A 59 -6.58 8.28 -10.40
CA GLN A 59 -7.12 7.77 -9.13
C GLN A 59 -8.62 7.47 -9.24
N GLU A 60 -9.38 8.28 -9.98
CA GLU A 60 -10.83 8.07 -10.23
C GLU A 60 -11.13 6.67 -10.78
N VAL A 61 -10.24 6.10 -11.59
CA VAL A 61 -10.39 4.73 -12.11
C VAL A 61 -10.45 3.69 -10.99
N LEU A 62 -9.78 3.95 -9.86
CA LEU A 62 -9.70 3.05 -8.71
C LEU A 62 -10.98 3.04 -7.86
N GLN A 63 -11.95 3.93 -8.12
CA GLN A 63 -13.24 3.96 -7.43
C GLN A 63 -14.11 2.72 -7.71
N SER A 64 -13.87 2.05 -8.82
CA SER A 64 -14.81 1.10 -9.41
C SER A 64 -14.75 -0.33 -8.83
N SER A 65 -13.91 -0.62 -7.83
CA SER A 65 -13.71 -2.01 -7.35
C SER A 65 -12.99 -2.13 -6.00
N SER A 66 -12.31 -3.26 -5.77
CA SER A 66 -11.50 -3.61 -4.59
C SER A 66 -10.34 -2.64 -4.28
N THR A 67 -10.14 -1.63 -5.13
CA THR A 67 -9.16 -0.55 -4.97
C THR A 67 -9.71 0.71 -4.31
N SER A 68 -11.02 0.81 -4.08
CA SER A 68 -11.68 2.03 -3.56
C SER A 68 -11.15 2.51 -2.19
N LYS A 69 -10.58 1.59 -1.40
CA LYS A 69 -9.94 1.90 -0.10
C LYS A 69 -8.81 2.94 -0.18
N ILE A 70 -8.27 3.21 -1.38
CA ILE A 70 -7.27 4.26 -1.57
C ILE A 70 -7.76 5.64 -1.15
N TYR A 71 -9.05 5.94 -1.36
CA TYR A 71 -9.61 7.27 -1.05
C TYR A 71 -9.56 7.59 0.42
N ARG A 72 -9.96 6.64 1.27
CA ARG A 72 -9.80 6.78 2.71
C ARG A 72 -8.34 7.01 3.10
N THR A 73 -7.40 6.35 2.42
CA THR A 73 -5.96 6.54 2.67
C THR A 73 -5.51 7.94 2.25
N LEU A 74 -5.99 8.45 1.12
CA LEU A 74 -5.70 9.81 0.65
C LEU A 74 -6.26 10.86 1.60
N ASP A 75 -7.50 10.70 2.03
CA ASP A 75 -8.16 11.59 3.01
C ASP A 75 -7.39 11.61 4.33
N ASP A 76 -7.06 10.42 4.88
CA ASP A 76 -6.28 10.30 6.12
C ASP A 76 -4.89 10.99 5.98
N ILE A 77 -4.23 10.85 4.84
CA ILE A 77 -2.92 11.49 4.56
C ILE A 77 -3.07 13.02 4.51
N ASP A 78 -4.10 13.52 3.84
CA ASP A 78 -4.32 14.96 3.69
C ASP A 78 -4.71 15.60 5.03
N GLU A 79 -5.57 14.95 5.83
CA GLU A 79 -5.90 15.37 7.20
C GLU A 79 -4.67 15.40 8.11
N ASP A 80 -3.87 14.32 8.13
CA ASP A 80 -2.63 14.25 8.91
C ASP A 80 -1.64 15.33 8.48
N ALA A 81 -1.46 15.55 7.18
CA ALA A 81 -0.56 16.57 6.64
C ALA A 81 -1.01 17.99 7.00
N THR A 82 -2.31 18.28 6.95
CA THR A 82 -2.87 19.56 7.40
C THR A 82 -2.58 19.76 8.89
N TRP A 83 -2.86 18.76 9.71
CA TRP A 83 -2.58 18.84 11.15
C TRP A 83 -1.09 19.05 11.43
N LEU A 84 -0.21 18.28 10.79
CA LEU A 84 1.24 18.40 10.94
C LEU A 84 1.74 19.76 10.51
N THR A 85 1.20 20.30 9.41
CA THR A 85 1.52 21.65 8.94
C THR A 85 1.13 22.69 9.99
N GLU A 86 -0.11 22.68 10.48
CA GLU A 86 -0.61 23.69 11.41
C GLU A 86 0.04 23.63 12.80
N LYS A 87 0.29 22.42 13.30
CA LYS A 87 0.71 22.19 14.69
C LYS A 87 2.22 22.01 14.84
N VAL A 88 2.93 21.57 13.80
CA VAL A 88 4.35 21.20 13.88
C VAL A 88 5.20 21.98 12.88
N TRP A 89 5.05 21.73 11.58
CA TRP A 89 6.02 22.19 10.57
C TRP A 89 6.01 23.70 10.39
N SER A 90 4.83 24.35 10.38
CA SER A 90 4.74 25.81 10.26
C SER A 90 5.29 26.57 11.46
N LYS A 91 5.47 25.89 12.61
CA LYS A 91 6.04 26.54 13.81
C LYS A 91 7.52 26.82 13.69
N ASP A 92 8.22 26.11 12.81
CA ASP A 92 9.66 26.24 12.60
C ASP A 92 10.06 25.75 11.20
N ARG A 93 10.02 26.66 10.22
CA ARG A 93 10.40 26.36 8.82
C ARG A 93 11.92 26.30 8.60
N GLU A 94 12.71 26.72 9.57
CA GLU A 94 14.16 26.52 9.51
C GLU A 94 14.48 25.04 9.75
N LYS A 95 13.82 24.45 10.74
CA LYS A 95 13.91 23.02 11.08
C LYS A 95 13.10 22.14 10.14
N PHE A 96 11.91 22.59 9.72
CA PHE A 96 10.98 21.85 8.86
C PHE A 96 10.73 22.59 7.54
N PRO A 97 11.74 22.67 6.64
CA PRO A 97 11.60 23.39 5.39
C PRO A 97 10.57 22.72 4.47
N GLU A 98 9.80 23.54 3.75
CA GLU A 98 8.80 23.03 2.80
C GLU A 98 9.46 22.30 1.61
N LYS A 99 10.69 22.69 1.28
CA LYS A 99 11.46 22.11 0.19
C LYS A 99 12.92 21.97 0.56
N VAL A 100 13.59 20.98 -0.03
CA VAL A 100 15.02 20.74 0.16
C VAL A 100 15.69 20.41 -1.17
N SER A 101 16.97 20.77 -1.29
CA SER A 101 17.81 20.35 -2.41
C SER A 101 18.35 18.95 -2.14
N TRP A 102 17.83 17.96 -2.84
CA TRP A 102 18.19 16.55 -2.70
C TRP A 102 18.56 15.98 -4.07
N ASN A 103 19.72 15.33 -4.16
CA ASN A 103 20.28 14.81 -5.42
C ASN A 103 20.36 15.86 -6.55
N GLY A 104 20.56 17.14 -6.19
CA GLY A 104 20.66 18.24 -7.16
C GLY A 104 19.31 18.75 -7.70
N VAL A 105 18.19 18.26 -7.17
CA VAL A 105 16.83 18.71 -7.52
C VAL A 105 16.13 19.23 -6.27
N GLU A 106 15.31 20.27 -6.43
CA GLU A 106 14.45 20.75 -5.35
C GLU A 106 13.21 19.86 -5.26
N ILE A 107 12.98 19.27 -4.10
CA ILE A 107 11.82 18.40 -3.84
C ILE A 107 10.96 18.93 -2.69
N PRO A 108 9.65 18.64 -2.68
CA PRO A 108 8.80 18.86 -1.52
C PRO A 108 9.29 18.00 -0.34
N CYS A 109 9.24 18.56 0.87
CA CYS A 109 9.67 17.89 2.10
C CYS A 109 8.58 17.96 3.17
N PHE A 110 8.63 18.93 4.08
CA PHE A 110 7.62 19.07 5.14
C PHE A 110 6.36 19.82 4.67
N THR A 111 5.68 19.23 3.69
CA THR A 111 4.41 19.66 3.06
C THR A 111 3.49 18.45 2.87
N ALA A 112 2.22 18.67 2.49
CA ALA A 112 1.30 17.58 2.16
C ALA A 112 1.81 16.71 1.00
N GLU A 113 2.38 17.32 -0.04
CA GLU A 113 2.98 16.61 -1.17
C GLU A 113 4.18 15.74 -0.74
N GLY A 114 5.09 16.29 0.06
CA GLY A 114 6.24 15.53 0.56
C GLY A 114 5.83 14.40 1.50
N TYR A 115 4.82 14.63 2.36
CA TYR A 115 4.27 13.60 3.24
C TYR A 115 3.57 12.48 2.45
N LYS A 116 2.79 12.82 1.42
CA LYS A 116 2.16 11.85 0.51
C LYS A 116 3.21 10.98 -0.20
N TRP A 117 4.32 11.57 -0.66
CA TRP A 117 5.47 10.82 -1.19
C TRP A 117 6.12 9.90 -0.15
N ALA A 118 6.37 10.37 1.07
CA ALA A 118 6.94 9.55 2.12
C ALA A 118 6.00 8.38 2.50
N MET A 119 4.69 8.62 2.52
CA MET A 119 3.68 7.59 2.76
C MET A 119 3.65 6.55 1.63
N ALA A 120 3.73 6.98 0.36
CA ALA A 120 3.86 6.06 -0.78
C ALA A 120 5.12 5.19 -0.66
N LEU A 121 6.28 5.79 -0.33
CA LEU A 121 7.53 5.05 -0.09
C LEU A 121 7.36 3.99 1.00
N ILE A 122 6.74 4.34 2.11
CA ILE A 122 6.60 3.44 3.26
C ILE A 122 5.63 2.32 2.96
N SER A 123 4.53 2.62 2.29
CA SER A 123 3.58 1.62 1.84
C SER A 123 4.27 0.55 0.98
N SER A 124 5.13 0.96 0.05
CA SER A 124 5.72 0.04 -0.91
C SER A 124 6.97 -0.70 -0.44
N ARG A 125 7.69 -0.16 0.54
CA ARG A 125 9.02 -0.62 0.95
C ARG A 125 9.11 -1.12 2.39
N SER A 126 8.11 -0.84 3.22
CA SER A 126 8.15 -1.29 4.60
C SER A 126 7.80 -2.77 4.73
N ILE A 127 8.44 -3.42 5.68
CA ILE A 127 8.29 -4.84 5.98
C ILE A 127 7.64 -4.95 7.36
N PHE A 128 6.63 -5.81 7.48
CA PHE A 128 6.06 -6.16 8.77
C PHE A 128 6.84 -7.34 9.36
N CYS A 129 7.61 -7.09 10.40
CA CYS A 129 8.36 -8.12 11.11
C CYS A 129 8.27 -7.88 12.61
N ASP A 130 8.52 -8.87 13.47
CA ASP A 130 8.50 -8.71 14.94
C ASP A 130 7.31 -7.88 15.49
N GLY A 131 6.11 -8.05 14.91
CA GLY A 131 4.88 -7.36 15.31
C GLY A 131 4.83 -5.84 15.04
N ALA A 132 5.72 -5.30 14.20
CA ALA A 132 5.70 -3.87 13.85
C ALA A 132 6.17 -3.62 12.41
N LEU A 133 5.65 -2.53 11.83
CA LEU A 133 6.08 -2.07 10.52
C LEU A 133 7.47 -1.45 10.60
N ARG A 134 8.38 -1.81 9.69
CA ARG A 134 9.74 -1.27 9.64
C ARG A 134 10.16 -0.99 8.21
N LEU A 135 10.78 0.16 8.00
CA LEU A 135 11.56 0.44 6.79
C LEU A 135 13.02 0.13 7.11
N ILE A 136 13.58 -0.89 6.43
CA ILE A 136 14.91 -1.41 6.73
C ILE A 136 15.82 -1.13 5.53
N PRO A 137 16.72 -0.13 5.62
CA PRO A 137 17.65 0.19 4.55
C PRO A 137 18.39 -1.04 4.01
N MET A 138 18.56 -1.09 2.70
CA MET A 138 19.14 -2.19 1.91
C MET A 138 18.18 -3.36 1.70
N LEU A 139 17.48 -3.83 2.74
CA LEU A 139 16.49 -4.89 2.58
C LEU A 139 15.24 -4.42 1.81
N ASP A 140 14.93 -3.13 1.91
CA ASP A 140 13.84 -2.45 1.20
C ASP A 140 14.05 -2.31 -0.31
N MET A 141 15.22 -2.69 -0.81
CA MET A 141 15.58 -2.61 -2.23
C MET A 141 15.31 -3.92 -2.99
N ALA A 142 15.02 -5.02 -2.29
CA ALA A 142 14.76 -6.30 -2.91
C ALA A 142 13.37 -6.29 -3.56
N ASN A 143 13.29 -6.67 -4.84
CA ASN A 143 12.04 -6.76 -5.57
C ASN A 143 11.26 -8.03 -5.25
N HIS A 144 9.96 -7.99 -5.56
CA HIS A 144 9.05 -9.10 -5.35
C HIS A 144 9.24 -10.24 -6.38
N GLU A 145 9.37 -11.47 -5.88
CA GLU A 145 9.09 -12.70 -6.62
C GLU A 145 8.15 -13.57 -5.77
N ASP A 146 7.06 -14.00 -6.39
CA ASP A 146 6.06 -14.94 -5.87
C ASP A 146 6.63 -16.11 -5.07
N LYS A 147 7.72 -16.70 -5.55
CA LYS A 147 8.34 -17.89 -4.92
C LYS A 147 9.36 -17.53 -3.84
N GLY A 148 9.74 -16.27 -3.71
CA GLY A 148 10.76 -15.81 -2.78
C GLY A 148 10.39 -16.05 -1.32
N GLU A 149 11.38 -15.98 -0.42
CA GLU A 149 11.10 -15.97 1.01
C GLU A 149 10.73 -14.55 1.45
N GLU A 150 9.80 -14.44 2.40
CA GLU A 150 9.51 -13.19 3.08
C GLU A 150 10.68 -12.78 3.99
N ILE A 151 10.85 -11.48 4.20
CA ILE A 151 11.88 -10.96 5.09
C ILE A 151 11.43 -11.15 6.54
N VAL A 152 12.24 -11.86 7.32
CA VAL A 152 11.91 -12.23 8.70
C VAL A 152 12.72 -11.43 9.70
N GLY A 153 12.03 -10.94 10.74
CA GLY A 153 12.67 -10.38 11.93
C GLY A 153 13.25 -11.48 12.83
N GLY A 154 14.19 -11.12 13.68
CA GLY A 154 14.74 -12.04 14.65
C GLY A 154 16.05 -11.58 15.27
N THR A 155 16.83 -12.54 15.74
CA THR A 155 18.12 -12.31 16.35
C THR A 155 19.26 -12.87 15.50
N MET A 156 20.33 -12.11 15.39
CA MET A 156 21.51 -12.37 14.58
C MET A 156 22.78 -12.42 15.43
N GLY A 157 23.87 -12.89 14.81
CA GLY A 157 25.19 -13.03 15.43
C GLY A 157 25.42 -14.40 16.08
N ALA A 158 26.67 -14.72 16.42
CA ALA A 158 27.08 -16.04 16.91
C ALA A 158 26.33 -16.52 18.16
N PHE A 159 25.77 -15.60 18.94
CA PHE A 159 25.02 -15.87 20.16
C PHE A 159 23.53 -15.47 20.10
N GLY A 160 23.04 -15.02 18.93
CA GLY A 160 21.64 -14.62 18.77
C GLY A 160 21.19 -13.48 19.68
N THR A 161 22.08 -12.52 19.98
CA THR A 161 21.78 -11.41 20.90
C THR A 161 21.39 -10.12 20.18
N THR A 162 21.72 -9.99 18.90
CA THR A 162 21.53 -8.73 18.16
C THR A 162 20.23 -8.79 17.39
N LYS A 163 19.27 -7.90 17.65
CA LYS A 163 18.06 -7.81 16.80
C LYS A 163 18.43 -7.42 15.38
N GLY A 164 17.77 -8.04 14.40
CA GLY A 164 17.95 -7.73 12.99
C GLY A 164 16.83 -8.35 12.14
N ALA A 165 16.98 -8.22 10.83
CA ALA A 165 16.10 -8.84 9.85
C ALA A 165 16.96 -9.60 8.84
N THR A 166 16.41 -10.71 8.33
CA THR A 166 17.10 -11.61 7.41
C THR A 166 16.26 -11.80 6.16
N MET A 167 16.91 -11.63 5.01
CA MET A 167 16.41 -12.07 3.72
C MET A 167 17.19 -13.30 3.30
N THR A 168 16.49 -14.41 3.03
CA THR A 168 17.11 -15.69 2.68
C THR A 168 16.76 -16.05 1.25
N ALA A 169 17.75 -16.48 0.48
CA ALA A 169 17.54 -16.96 -0.88
C ALA A 169 16.78 -18.31 -0.85
N ASN A 170 15.66 -18.40 -1.56
CA ASN A 170 14.91 -19.65 -1.78
C ASN A 170 15.54 -20.55 -2.87
N ARG A 171 16.47 -20.02 -3.65
CA ARG A 171 17.12 -20.70 -4.78
C ARG A 171 18.56 -20.26 -4.96
N ALA A 172 19.33 -21.06 -5.70
CA ALA A 172 20.66 -20.66 -6.14
C ALA A 172 20.55 -19.57 -7.23
N TYR A 173 21.26 -18.47 -7.05
CA TYR A 173 21.40 -17.39 -8.02
C TYR A 173 22.74 -17.46 -8.73
N LYS A 174 22.76 -17.15 -10.03
CA LYS A 174 24.00 -16.98 -10.80
C LYS A 174 24.53 -15.56 -10.64
N THR A 175 25.82 -15.36 -10.87
CA THR A 175 26.42 -14.03 -10.90
C THR A 175 25.69 -13.14 -11.93
N GLY A 176 25.22 -11.97 -11.46
CA GLY A 176 24.47 -11.02 -12.28
C GLY A 176 22.95 -11.24 -12.30
N GLU A 177 22.44 -12.32 -11.69
CA GLU A 177 21.00 -12.47 -11.47
C GLU A 177 20.55 -11.58 -10.30
N GLU A 178 19.36 -11.01 -10.44
CA GLU A 178 18.69 -10.27 -9.39
C GLU A 178 18.22 -11.22 -8.28
N VAL A 179 18.37 -10.78 -7.03
CA VAL A 179 17.90 -11.48 -5.84
C VAL A 179 16.55 -10.91 -5.43
N PHE A 180 15.57 -11.78 -5.25
CA PHE A 180 14.19 -11.40 -4.96
C PHE A 180 13.78 -11.87 -3.56
N CYS A 181 12.75 -11.22 -3.01
CA CYS A 181 12.03 -11.68 -1.82
C CYS A 181 10.53 -11.79 -2.12
N SER A 182 9.76 -12.39 -1.22
CA SER A 182 8.30 -12.29 -1.27
C SER A 182 7.83 -11.09 -0.46
N TYR A 183 6.86 -10.35 -0.99
CA TYR A 183 6.15 -9.28 -0.26
C TYR A 183 4.97 -9.83 0.54
N GLY A 184 4.81 -11.16 0.52
CA GLY A 184 3.74 -11.89 1.18
C GLY A 184 2.52 -12.13 0.29
N PRO A 185 1.58 -12.97 0.74
CA PRO A 185 0.40 -13.32 -0.03
C PRO A 185 -0.57 -12.14 -0.08
N LYS A 186 -0.69 -11.52 -1.27
CA LYS A 186 -1.52 -10.34 -1.55
C LYS A 186 -2.39 -10.54 -2.79
N SER A 187 -3.55 -9.89 -2.81
CA SER A 187 -4.39 -9.81 -4.01
C SER A 187 -3.76 -8.84 -5.03
N ALA A 188 -4.19 -8.87 -6.29
CA ALA A 188 -3.71 -7.89 -7.27
C ALA A 188 -4.02 -6.44 -6.86
N ALA A 189 -5.18 -6.20 -6.24
CA ALA A 189 -5.54 -4.88 -5.71
C ALA A 189 -4.62 -4.46 -4.56
N ASP A 190 -4.27 -5.38 -3.66
CA ASP A 190 -3.32 -5.08 -2.58
C ASP A 190 -1.93 -4.78 -3.13
N TYR A 191 -1.44 -5.54 -4.12
CA TYR A 191 -0.17 -5.24 -4.76
C TYR A 191 -0.15 -3.85 -5.41
N LEU A 192 -1.25 -3.49 -6.09
CA LEU A 192 -1.36 -2.18 -6.72
C LEU A 192 -1.36 -1.07 -5.69
N LEU A 193 -2.21 -1.19 -4.68
CA LEU A 193 -2.42 -0.14 -3.67
C LEU A 193 -1.29 -0.01 -2.66
N GLU A 194 -0.57 -1.10 -2.38
CA GLU A 194 0.53 -1.08 -1.41
C GLU A 194 1.89 -0.87 -2.08
N HIS A 195 2.10 -1.41 -3.29
CA HIS A 195 3.42 -1.44 -3.94
C HIS A 195 3.48 -0.78 -5.32
N GLY A 196 2.35 -0.40 -5.91
CA GLY A 196 2.32 0.29 -7.21
C GLY A 196 2.52 -0.61 -8.44
N PHE A 197 2.29 -1.92 -8.32
CA PHE A 197 2.32 -2.83 -9.46
C PHE A 197 1.30 -3.96 -9.31
N CYS A 198 0.96 -4.64 -10.40
CA CYS A 198 0.20 -5.89 -10.37
C CYS A 198 1.09 -7.04 -10.86
N PRO A 199 1.39 -8.07 -10.05
CA PRO A 199 2.12 -9.22 -10.54
C PRO A 199 1.28 -10.01 -11.56
N LYS A 200 1.96 -10.78 -12.43
CA LYS A 200 1.28 -11.63 -13.42
C LYS A 200 0.39 -12.69 -12.79
N LYS A 201 0.70 -13.08 -11.55
CA LYS A 201 -0.07 -14.00 -10.73
C LYS A 201 -0.13 -13.41 -9.32
N ALA A 202 -1.29 -13.44 -8.70
CA ALA A 202 -1.47 -13.08 -7.29
C ALA A 202 -1.81 -14.36 -6.50
N TRP A 203 -1.27 -14.47 -5.29
CA TRP A 203 -1.38 -15.68 -4.46
C TRP A 203 -2.64 -15.68 -3.61
N LYS A 204 -3.16 -14.48 -3.31
CA LYS A 204 -4.40 -14.34 -2.57
C LYS A 204 -5.57 -14.23 -3.52
N THR A 205 -6.68 -14.69 -3.00
CA THR A 205 -7.98 -14.59 -3.59
C THR A 205 -8.28 -13.16 -4.05
N ALA A 206 -8.57 -13.00 -5.33
CA ALA A 206 -9.10 -11.73 -5.82
C ALA A 206 -10.59 -11.69 -5.48
N VAL A 207 -11.02 -10.58 -4.88
CA VAL A 207 -12.44 -10.29 -4.65
C VAL A 207 -12.84 -9.18 -5.60
N SER A 208 -13.91 -9.40 -6.36
CA SER A 208 -14.56 -8.38 -7.17
C SER A 208 -16.00 -8.29 -6.71
N GLU A 209 -16.42 -7.12 -6.24
CA GLU A 209 -17.83 -6.88 -5.96
C GLU A 209 -18.59 -6.66 -7.29
N LEU A 210 -19.70 -7.35 -7.48
CA LEU A 210 -20.64 -7.12 -8.56
C LEU A 210 -21.96 -6.64 -7.97
N THR A 211 -22.36 -5.43 -8.35
CA THR A 211 -23.66 -4.88 -7.99
C THR A 211 -24.65 -5.06 -9.13
N PHE A 212 -25.81 -5.62 -8.81
CA PHE A 212 -26.94 -5.78 -9.73
C PHE A 212 -28.16 -5.07 -9.18
N GLU A 213 -29.01 -4.60 -10.09
CA GLU A 213 -30.26 -3.92 -9.77
C GLU A 213 -31.39 -4.46 -10.65
N VAL A 214 -32.58 -4.61 -10.09
CA VAL A 214 -33.80 -4.84 -10.88
C VAL A 214 -34.21 -3.52 -11.53
N ASP A 215 -34.22 -3.48 -12.86
CA ASP A 215 -34.62 -2.29 -13.63
C ASP A 215 -36.05 -1.86 -13.25
N SER A 216 -36.20 -0.61 -12.79
CA SER A 216 -37.49 -0.04 -12.38
C SER A 216 -38.50 0.05 -13.52
N GLU A 217 -38.05 0.02 -14.77
CA GLU A 217 -38.91 0.01 -15.96
C GLU A 217 -39.27 -1.40 -16.45
N ASP A 218 -38.84 -2.46 -15.74
CA ASP A 218 -39.23 -3.82 -16.07
C ASP A 218 -40.75 -3.99 -15.90
N ARG A 219 -41.40 -4.54 -16.93
CA ARG A 219 -42.85 -4.79 -16.93
C ARG A 219 -43.34 -5.71 -15.79
N PHE A 220 -42.43 -6.46 -15.17
CA PHE A 220 -42.66 -7.35 -14.03
C PHE A 220 -41.98 -6.83 -12.75
N TYR A 221 -41.62 -5.55 -12.67
CA TYR A 221 -40.89 -4.99 -11.53
C TYR A 221 -41.55 -5.33 -10.19
N ASP A 222 -42.84 -5.04 -10.04
CA ASP A 222 -43.60 -5.32 -8.81
C ASP A 222 -43.60 -6.81 -8.47
N ASP A 223 -43.82 -7.69 -9.46
CA ASP A 223 -43.79 -9.15 -9.25
C ASP A 223 -42.39 -9.65 -8.84
N LYS A 224 -41.32 -9.05 -9.38
CA LYS A 224 -39.94 -9.38 -9.01
C LYS A 224 -39.61 -8.92 -7.60
N LEU A 225 -40.10 -7.75 -7.17
CA LEU A 225 -39.94 -7.28 -5.78
C LEU A 225 -40.63 -8.22 -4.80
N ASP A 226 -41.84 -8.69 -5.10
CA ASP A 226 -42.54 -9.67 -4.27
C ASP A 226 -41.71 -10.96 -4.13
N ILE A 227 -41.10 -11.45 -5.22
CA ILE A 227 -40.22 -12.63 -5.18
C ILE A 227 -38.98 -12.37 -4.30
N LEU A 228 -38.37 -11.19 -4.37
CA LEU A 228 -37.21 -10.83 -3.53
C LEU A 228 -37.58 -10.71 -2.05
N GLU A 229 -38.83 -10.38 -1.71
CA GLU A 229 -39.29 -10.30 -0.32
C GLU A 229 -39.56 -11.69 0.28
N TYR A 230 -40.03 -12.67 -0.52
CA TYR A 230 -40.57 -13.93 0.01
C TYR A 230 -39.86 -15.24 -0.42
N GLU A 231 -39.12 -15.27 -1.54
CA GLU A 231 -38.59 -16.53 -2.14
C GLU A 231 -37.08 -16.52 -2.42
N THR A 232 -36.27 -16.03 -1.49
CA THR A 232 -34.80 -16.01 -1.63
C THR A 232 -34.12 -17.28 -1.11
N TYR A 233 -32.85 -17.48 -1.49
CA TYR A 233 -32.05 -18.70 -1.23
C TYR A 233 -31.99 -19.11 0.25
N ASP A 234 -31.91 -18.13 1.16
CA ASP A 234 -31.88 -18.33 2.62
C ASP A 234 -33.18 -17.87 3.32
N LEU A 235 -34.27 -17.66 2.56
CA LEU A 235 -35.54 -17.10 3.06
C LEU A 235 -35.39 -15.74 3.77
N ALA A 236 -34.32 -15.01 3.42
CA ALA A 236 -34.04 -13.66 3.90
C ALA A 236 -34.37 -12.66 2.79
N PRO A 237 -35.22 -11.64 3.03
CA PRO A 237 -35.58 -10.68 2.00
C PRO A 237 -34.33 -9.98 1.44
N MET A 238 -34.30 -9.80 0.12
CA MET A 238 -33.22 -9.12 -0.60
C MET A 238 -33.72 -7.77 -1.13
N ASP A 239 -32.86 -6.75 -1.09
CA ASP A 239 -33.17 -5.46 -1.70
C ASP A 239 -33.13 -5.55 -3.24
N PRO A 240 -33.85 -4.69 -3.97
CA PRO A 240 -33.80 -4.64 -5.44
C PRO A 240 -32.42 -4.27 -6.00
N THR A 241 -31.51 -3.78 -5.17
CA THR A 241 -30.08 -3.62 -5.48
C THR A 241 -29.29 -4.53 -4.55
N GLN A 242 -28.44 -5.39 -5.11
CA GLN A 242 -27.60 -6.32 -4.35
C GLN A 242 -26.17 -6.28 -4.85
N SER A 243 -25.21 -6.30 -3.91
CA SER A 243 -23.79 -6.47 -4.18
C SER A 243 -23.35 -7.88 -3.78
N PHE A 244 -22.61 -8.56 -4.66
CA PHE A 244 -22.07 -9.89 -4.43
C PHE A 244 -20.57 -9.93 -4.65
N ASP A 245 -19.84 -10.58 -3.74
CA ASP A 245 -18.40 -10.77 -3.87
C ASP A 245 -18.09 -12.00 -4.73
N LEU A 246 -17.46 -11.77 -5.89
CA LEU A 246 -16.83 -12.82 -6.70
C LEU A 246 -15.41 -13.07 -6.22
N VAL A 247 -15.17 -14.31 -5.82
CA VAL A 247 -13.97 -14.76 -5.14
C VAL A 247 -13.21 -15.70 -6.10
N SER A 248 -11.97 -15.35 -6.43
CA SER A 248 -11.06 -16.18 -7.23
C SER A 248 -10.11 -16.96 -6.30
N GLU A 249 -10.48 -18.18 -5.89
CA GLU A 249 -9.64 -19.02 -5.03
C GLU A 249 -9.19 -20.29 -5.77
N THR A 250 -7.98 -20.78 -5.47
CA THR A 250 -7.45 -22.01 -6.09
C THR A 250 -8.41 -23.19 -5.91
N GLY A 251 -9.04 -23.62 -7.03
CA GLY A 251 -10.02 -24.73 -7.04
C GLY A 251 -11.49 -24.29 -6.94
N ARG A 252 -11.76 -23.00 -6.78
CA ARG A 252 -13.07 -22.34 -6.87
C ARG A 252 -12.94 -21.01 -7.61
N ASP A 253 -12.26 -21.04 -8.76
CA ASP A 253 -12.05 -19.82 -9.55
C ASP A 253 -13.38 -19.38 -10.17
N GLY A 254 -13.99 -18.32 -9.61
CA GLY A 254 -15.17 -17.68 -10.17
C GLY A 254 -16.45 -18.51 -10.05
N GLU A 255 -16.55 -19.40 -9.06
CA GLU A 255 -17.84 -20.00 -8.71
C GLU A 255 -18.73 -18.92 -8.07
N PRO A 256 -19.81 -18.50 -8.74
CA PRO A 256 -20.66 -17.43 -8.24
C PRO A 256 -21.48 -17.92 -7.04
N ASP A 257 -21.73 -17.01 -6.09
CA ASP A 257 -22.63 -17.27 -4.98
C ASP A 257 -23.98 -17.80 -5.50
N PRO A 258 -24.53 -18.90 -4.97
CA PRO A 258 -25.87 -19.37 -5.32
C PRO A 258 -26.95 -18.27 -5.25
N ALA A 259 -26.86 -17.36 -4.29
CA ALA A 259 -27.73 -16.20 -4.16
C ALA A 259 -27.56 -15.22 -5.33
N MET A 260 -26.31 -14.98 -5.77
CA MET A 260 -26.02 -14.17 -6.96
C MET A 260 -26.66 -14.79 -8.20
N ILE A 261 -26.55 -16.12 -8.39
CA ILE A 261 -27.18 -16.82 -9.52
C ILE A 261 -28.70 -16.77 -9.45
N GLN A 262 -29.29 -16.85 -8.26
CA GLN A 262 -30.73 -16.70 -8.10
C GLN A 262 -31.19 -15.28 -8.46
N PHE A 263 -30.52 -14.26 -7.95
CA PHE A 263 -30.82 -12.86 -8.23
C PHE A 263 -30.71 -12.56 -9.74
N LEU A 264 -29.64 -13.03 -10.39
CA LEU A 264 -29.44 -12.89 -11.83
C LEU A 264 -30.45 -13.62 -12.70
N ARG A 265 -31.12 -14.66 -12.19
CA ARG A 265 -32.24 -15.31 -12.90
C ARG A 265 -33.53 -14.52 -12.80
N LEU A 266 -33.63 -13.62 -11.82
CA LEU A 266 -34.78 -12.77 -11.59
C LEU A 266 -34.68 -11.46 -12.38
N CYS A 267 -33.49 -10.85 -12.43
CA CYS A 267 -33.19 -9.70 -13.30
C CYS A 267 -33.43 -10.02 -14.77
#